data_AF-A0A6J6T2W5-F1
#
_entry.id   AF-A0A6J6T2W5-F1
#
_cell.length_a   1.000
_cell.length_b   1.000
_cell.length_c   1.000
_cell.angle_alpha   90.00
_cell.angle_beta   90.00
_cell.angle_gamma   90.00
#
_symmetry.space_group_name_H-M   'P 1'
#
loop_
_entity.id
_entity.type
_entity.pdbx_description
1 polymer ?
#
loop_
_entity_poly.entity_id
_entity_poly.type
_entity_poly.pdbx_seq_one_letter_code
_entity_poly.pdbx_strand_id
1 'polypeptide(L)'
;MTDVIETASFTLFRLAGSVTTANYRTAIVITAEVNVASKVTFRASGSVIPNCKNKTAVGSGVSYIATCSWKASRRGALTITANAVPTNVAIGSSSATPISVWVNKRSSARA
;
A
#
# COMPACT_ATOMS: atom_id res chain seq x y z
N MET A 1 6.38 27.21 -17.56
CA MET A 1 5.09 26.65 -17.13
C MET A 1 5.31 25.17 -16.87
N THR A 2 5.67 24.79 -15.64
CA THR A 2 5.49 23.40 -15.23
C THR A 2 4.02 23.28 -14.90
N ASP A 3 3.24 22.66 -15.77
CA ASP A 3 1.89 22.24 -15.39
C ASP A 3 2.00 21.51 -14.07
N VAL A 4 1.37 22.05 -13.03
CA VAL A 4 1.22 21.36 -11.76
C VAL A 4 0.19 20.28 -12.06
N ILE A 5 0.63 19.19 -12.69
CA ILE A 5 -0.18 17.99 -12.85
C ILE A 5 -0.57 17.63 -11.42
N GLU A 6 -1.87 17.75 -11.13
CA GLU A 6 -2.39 17.49 -9.80
C GLU A 6 -2.00 16.05 -9.46
N THR A 7 -1.02 15.82 -8.59
CA THR A 7 -0.52 14.47 -8.33
C THR A 7 -1.39 13.85 -7.25
N ALA A 8 -1.77 12.59 -7.43
CA ALA A 8 -2.41 11.84 -6.35
C ALA A 8 -1.52 11.90 -5.11
N SER A 9 -2.02 12.35 -3.96
CA SER A 9 -1.24 12.35 -2.73
C SER A 9 -1.72 11.23 -1.82
N PHE A 10 -0.77 10.57 -1.17
CA PHE A 10 -1.09 9.60 -0.14
C PHE A 10 -1.23 10.34 1.18
N THR A 11 -2.46 10.45 1.67
CA THR A 11 -2.73 10.96 3.02
C THR A 11 -2.25 9.95 4.06
N LEU A 12 -2.30 8.67 3.71
CA LEU A 12 -1.94 7.60 4.63
C LEU A 12 -1.45 6.35 3.91
N PHE A 13 -0.42 5.72 4.46
CA PHE A 13 -0.01 4.38 4.05
C PHE A 13 0.49 3.62 5.25
N ARG A 14 -0.21 2.54 5.63
CA ARG A 14 0.16 1.73 6.80
C ARG A 14 -0.28 0.28 6.64
N LEU A 15 0.42 -0.58 7.37
CA LEU A 15 -0.05 -1.93 7.63
C LEU A 15 -1.01 -1.92 8.83
N ALA A 16 -1.94 -2.87 8.88
CA ALA A 16 -2.91 -3.01 9.97
C ALA A 16 -2.18 -3.14 11.31
N GLY A 17 -2.47 -2.25 12.25
CA GLY A 17 -1.78 -2.19 13.54
C GLY A 17 -0.40 -1.53 13.49
N SER A 18 -0.05 -0.84 12.39
CA SER A 18 1.25 -0.18 12.20
C SER A 18 2.43 -1.12 12.44
N VAL A 19 2.24 -2.41 12.17
CA VAL A 19 3.28 -3.42 12.40
C VAL A 19 4.39 -3.25 11.37
N THR A 20 5.59 -3.01 11.86
CA THR A 20 6.84 -3.13 11.11
C THR A 20 7.37 -4.57 11.10
N THR A 21 6.68 -5.49 11.78
CA THR A 21 7.03 -6.91 11.82
C THR A 21 5.84 -7.77 11.41
N ALA A 22 6.08 -8.73 10.53
CA ALA A 22 5.07 -9.65 10.03
C ALA A 22 5.48 -11.09 10.32
N ASN A 23 4.52 -11.94 10.64
CA ASN A 23 4.81 -13.36 10.78
C ASN A 23 4.73 -14.05 9.41
N TYR A 24 5.60 -15.03 9.18
CA TYR A 24 5.54 -15.81 7.94
C TYR A 24 4.13 -16.41 7.75
N ARG A 25 3.56 -16.24 6.54
CA ARG A 25 2.18 -16.66 6.17
C ARG A 25 1.04 -15.99 6.94
N THR A 26 1.25 -14.88 7.65
CA THR A 26 0.12 -14.11 8.19
C THR A 26 -0.47 -13.16 7.16
N ALA A 27 -1.80 -13.10 7.10
CA ALA A 27 -2.51 -12.09 6.33
C ALA A 27 -2.48 -10.77 7.12
N ILE A 28 -1.87 -9.74 6.53
CA ILE A 28 -1.82 -8.39 7.07
C ILE A 28 -2.57 -7.49 6.09
N VAL A 29 -3.51 -6.70 6.60
CA VAL A 29 -4.23 -5.75 5.76
C VAL A 29 -3.34 -4.51 5.59
N ILE A 30 -3.06 -4.14 4.35
CA ILE A 30 -2.41 -2.90 4.00
C ILE A 30 -3.51 -1.90 3.68
N THR A 31 -3.42 -0.71 4.24
CA THR A 31 -4.36 0.39 4.00
C THR A 31 -3.58 1.55 3.38
N ALA A 32 -3.98 1.93 2.18
CA ALA A 32 -3.56 3.17 1.52
C ALA A 32 -4.74 4.12 1.45
N GLU A 33 -4.55 5.35 1.91
CA GLU A 33 -5.48 6.45 1.73
C GLU A 33 -4.86 7.46 0.77
N VAL A 34 -5.63 7.84 -0.23
CA VAL A 34 -5.26 8.76 -1.28
C VAL A 34 -6.34 9.81 -1.43
N ASN A 35 -5.95 11.01 -1.83
CA ASN A 35 -6.88 12.13 -1.94
C ASN A 35 -7.76 12.13 -3.19
N VAL A 36 -7.50 11.22 -4.13
CA VAL A 36 -8.17 11.17 -5.44
C VAL A 36 -8.56 9.75 -5.81
N ALA A 37 -9.63 9.62 -6.60
CA ALA A 37 -10.07 8.34 -7.15
C ALA A 37 -8.94 7.71 -8.00
N SER A 38 -8.37 6.62 -7.51
CA SER A 38 -7.21 5.99 -8.12
C SER A 38 -7.21 4.48 -7.94
N LYS A 39 -6.49 3.79 -8.83
CA LYS A 39 -6.21 2.37 -8.77
C LYS A 39 -4.86 2.18 -8.11
N VAL A 40 -4.88 1.66 -6.89
CA VAL A 40 -3.69 1.38 -6.09
C VAL A 40 -3.20 -0.03 -6.37
N THR A 41 -1.93 -0.17 -6.74
CA THR A 41 -1.25 -1.45 -6.88
C THR A 41 -0.24 -1.63 -5.77
N PHE A 42 -0.43 -2.65 -4.96
CA PHE A 42 0.47 -2.97 -3.85
C PHE A 42 1.53 -3.98 -4.30
N ARG A 43 2.77 -3.71 -3.93
CA ARG A 43 3.94 -4.54 -4.22
C ARG A 43 4.70 -4.81 -2.94
N ALA A 44 5.27 -6.00 -2.85
CA ALA A 44 6.07 -6.46 -1.73
C ALA A 44 7.42 -6.95 -2.27
N SER A 45 8.51 -6.25 -1.90
CA SER A 45 9.87 -6.47 -2.39
C SER A 45 9.93 -6.60 -3.92
N GLY A 46 9.36 -5.61 -4.61
CA GLY A 46 9.26 -5.56 -6.08
C GLY A 46 8.20 -6.47 -6.70
N SER A 47 7.72 -7.49 -5.99
CA SER A 47 6.70 -8.42 -6.49
C SER A 47 5.29 -7.89 -6.26
N VAL A 48 4.43 -7.90 -7.28
CA VAL A 48 3.02 -7.52 -7.11
C VAL A 48 2.33 -8.53 -6.20
N ILE A 49 1.61 -8.02 -5.20
CA ILE A 49 0.88 -8.91 -4.29
C ILE A 49 -0.34 -9.46 -5.04
N PRO A 50 -0.52 -10.80 -5.11
CA PRO A 50 -1.68 -11.40 -5.74
C PRO A 50 -2.95 -10.89 -5.05
N ASN A 51 -3.99 -10.59 -5.85
CA ASN A 51 -5.25 -9.96 -5.41
C ASN A 51 -5.15 -8.51 -4.92
N CYS A 52 -3.98 -7.86 -4.99
CA CYS A 52 -3.76 -6.46 -4.65
C CYS A 52 -3.30 -5.57 -5.82
N LYS A 53 -3.48 -6.05 -7.05
CA LYS A 53 -3.23 -5.27 -8.26
C LYS A 53 -4.47 -4.46 -8.61
N ASN A 54 -4.30 -3.19 -8.97
CA ASN A 54 -5.39 -2.31 -9.42
C ASN A 54 -6.58 -2.25 -8.46
N LYS A 55 -6.31 -2.17 -7.16
CA LYS A 55 -7.35 -1.97 -6.14
C LYS A 55 -7.91 -0.57 -6.29
N THR A 56 -9.16 -0.46 -6.71
CA THR A 56 -9.86 0.82 -6.73
C THR A 56 -9.93 1.37 -5.31
N ALA A 57 -9.40 2.56 -5.09
CA ALA A 57 -9.56 3.28 -3.85
C ALA A 57 -11.02 3.72 -3.77
N VAL A 58 -11.73 3.26 -2.75
CA VAL A 58 -13.16 3.53 -2.54
C VAL A 58 -13.28 4.63 -1.50
N GLY A 59 -14.08 5.64 -1.80
CA GLY A 59 -14.27 6.78 -0.93
C GLY A 59 -15.04 7.89 -1.62
N SER A 60 -15.06 9.06 -1.00
CA SER A 60 -15.78 10.23 -1.50
C SER A 60 -15.00 11.50 -1.18
N GLY A 61 -15.15 12.51 -2.04
CA GLY A 61 -14.47 13.80 -1.89
C GLY A 61 -12.95 13.66 -2.06
N VAL A 62 -12.22 13.83 -0.95
CA VAL A 62 -10.75 13.84 -0.90
C VAL A 62 -10.16 12.72 -0.04
N SER A 63 -10.96 11.69 0.28
CA SER A 63 -10.49 10.51 1.03
C SER A 63 -10.94 9.25 0.33
N TYR A 64 -10.01 8.60 -0.35
CA TYR A 64 -10.22 7.30 -1.01
C TYR A 64 -9.31 6.27 -0.37
N ILE A 65 -9.89 5.17 0.07
CA ILE A 65 -9.18 4.15 0.82
C ILE A 65 -9.12 2.88 -0.04
N ALA A 66 -7.90 2.42 -0.30
CA ALA A 66 -7.63 1.12 -0.87
C ALA A 66 -7.06 0.20 0.21
N THR A 67 -7.75 -0.91 0.47
CA THR A 67 -7.27 -1.94 1.39
C THR A 67 -6.89 -3.20 0.64
N CYS A 68 -5.83 -3.87 1.08
CA CYS A 68 -5.52 -5.20 0.58
C CYS A 68 -4.89 -6.12 1.62
N SER A 69 -5.37 -7.36 1.69
CA SER A 69 -4.79 -8.41 2.52
C SER A 69 -3.55 -9.00 1.84
N TRP A 70 -2.37 -8.64 2.33
CA TRP A 70 -1.10 -9.19 1.90
C TRP A 70 -0.67 -10.35 2.80
N LYS A 71 -0.13 -11.42 2.20
CA LYS A 71 0.43 -12.57 2.93
C LYS A 71 1.93 -12.65 2.70
N ALA A 72 2.70 -12.68 3.79
CA ALA A 72 4.16 -12.77 3.70
C ALA A 72 4.61 -14.15 3.18
N SER A 73 5.09 -14.17 1.93
CA SER A 73 5.58 -15.37 1.25
C SER A 73 7.08 -15.62 1.42
N ARG A 74 7.85 -14.61 1.83
CA ARG A 74 9.31 -14.67 2.07
C ARG A 74 9.63 -14.19 3.48
N ARG A 75 10.71 -14.72 4.05
CA ARG A 75 11.24 -14.34 5.37
C ARG A 75 12.35 -13.31 5.18
N GLY A 76 12.55 -12.44 6.17
CA GLY A 76 13.55 -11.36 6.13
C GLY A 76 12.96 -9.98 5.88
N ALA A 77 13.82 -9.01 5.58
CA ALA A 77 13.42 -7.64 5.29
C ALA A 77 12.68 -7.56 3.95
N LEU A 78 11.48 -6.99 3.96
CA LEU A 78 10.62 -6.86 2.80
C LEU A 78 10.11 -5.42 2.71
N THR A 79 10.20 -4.81 1.54
CA THR A 79 9.71 -3.44 1.33
C THR A 79 8.33 -3.46 0.66
N ILE A 80 7.33 -2.96 1.37
CA ILE A 80 5.98 -2.78 0.83
C ILE A 80 5.91 -1.41 0.16
N THR A 81 5.49 -1.39 -1.09
CA THR A 81 5.26 -0.18 -1.88
C THR A 81 3.84 -0.18 -2.41
N ALA A 82 3.24 1.00 -2.54
CA ALA A 82 1.97 1.18 -3.20
C ALA A 82 2.11 2.24 -4.28
N ASN A 83 1.56 1.95 -5.46
CA ASN A 83 1.52 2.89 -6.56
C ASN A 83 0.06 3.22 -6.87
N ALA A 84 -0.32 4.48 -6.75
CA ALA A 84 -1.65 4.98 -7.07
C ALA A 84 -1.65 5.55 -8.49
N VAL A 85 -2.44 4.93 -9.36
CA VAL A 85 -2.69 5.43 -10.72
C VAL A 85 -4.08 6.05 -10.73
N PRO A 86 -4.21 7.39 -10.77
CA PRO A 86 -5.52 8.04 -10.81
C PRO A 86 -6.32 7.61 -12.04
N THR A 87 -7.65 7.62 -11.92
CA THR A 87 -8.53 7.32 -13.05
C THR A 87 -8.64 8.51 -14.02
N ASN A 88 -8.36 9.72 -13.53
CA ASN A 88 -8.28 10.92 -14.35
C ASN A 88 -6.86 11.09 -14.92
N VAL A 89 -6.76 11.19 -16.24
CA VAL A 89 -5.51 11.39 -16.99
C VAL A 89 -4.85 12.75 -16.75
N ALA A 90 -5.59 13.73 -16.24
CA ALA A 90 -5.05 15.03 -15.83
C ALA A 90 -4.28 14.97 -14.49
N ILE A 91 -4.39 13.86 -13.75
CA ILE A 91 -3.78 13.67 -12.44
C ILE A 91 -2.56 12.76 -12.58
N GLY A 92 -1.45 13.13 -11.93
CA GLY A 92 -0.20 12.37 -11.96
C GLY A 92 -0.30 11.12 -11.09
N SER A 93 0.28 10.00 -11.54
CA SER A 93 0.46 8.83 -10.69
C SER A 93 1.47 9.11 -9.59
N SER A 94 1.20 8.62 -8.39
CA SER A 94 2.12 8.75 -7.26
C SER A 94 2.40 7.42 -6.61
N SER A 95 3.52 7.36 -5.91
CA SER A 95 3.91 6.23 -5.07
C SER A 95 3.88 6.62 -3.60
N ALA A 96 3.38 5.72 -2.75
CA ALA A 96 3.45 5.88 -1.30
C ALA A 96 4.89 5.72 -0.81
N THR A 97 5.15 6.22 0.40
CA THR A 97 6.41 5.96 1.09
C THR A 97 6.60 4.45 1.30
N PRO A 98 7.75 3.88 0.89
CA PRO A 98 8.01 2.47 1.07
C PRO A 98 8.08 2.13 2.56
N ILE A 99 7.35 1.10 2.98
CA ILE A 99 7.40 0.60 4.36
C ILE A 99 8.28 -0.64 4.39
N SER A 100 9.35 -0.59 5.17
CA SER A 100 10.15 -1.78 5.48
C SER A 100 9.44 -2.60 6.56
N VAL A 101 9.18 -3.86 6.24
CA VAL A 101 8.56 -4.83 7.14
C VAL A 101 9.53 -5.99 7.32
N TRP A 102 9.80 -6.33 8.57
CA TRP A 102 10.63 -7.47 8.92
C TRP A 102 9.76 -8.72 9.09
N VAL A 103 9.87 -9.67 8.18
CA VAL A 103 9.14 -10.93 8.29
C VAL A 103 9.91 -11.90 9.19
N ASN A 104 9.48 -12.03 10.45
CA ASN A 104 10.12 -12.92 11.41
C ASN A 104 9.62 -14.38 11.28
N LYS A 105 10.41 -15.35 11.75
CA LYS A 105 9.88 -16.70 12.07
C LYS A 105 8.89 -16.52 13.21
N ARG A 106 7.65 -17.04 13.12
CA ARG A 106 6.55 -16.94 14.11
C ARG A 106 7.05 -16.40 15.45
N SER A 107 7.10 -15.07 15.61
CA SER A 107 7.30 -14.48 16.92
C SER A 107 5.93 -14.02 17.31
N SER A 108 5.17 -14.92 17.91
CA SER A 108 4.10 -14.53 18.81
C SER A 108 4.76 -13.82 20.00
N ALA A 109 5.10 -12.55 19.84
CA ALA A 109 5.33 -11.68 20.98
C ALA A 109 3.94 -11.39 21.57
N ARG A 110 3.43 -12.33 22.37
CA ARG A 110 2.43 -11.99 23.40
C ARG A 110 3.25 -11.35 24.52
N ALA A 111 3.05 -10.05 24.71
CA ALA A 111 3.42 -9.38 25.94
C ALA A 111 2.61 -9.95 27.11
#